data_AF-A0A925Q3T8-F1
#
_entry.id   AF-A0A925Q3T8-F1
#
_cell.length_a   1.000
_cell.length_b   1.000
_cell.length_c   1.000
_cell.angle_alpha   90.00
_cell.angle_beta   90.00
_cell.angle_gamma   90.00
#
_symmetry.space_group_name_H-M   'P 1'
#
loop_
_entity.id
_entity.type
_entity.pdbx_description
1 polymer ?
#
loop_
_entity_poly.entity_id
_entity_poly.type
_entity_poly.pdbx_seq_one_letter_code
_entity_poly.pdbx_strand_id
1 'polypeptide(L)'
;MKGGGTSLSNHLLIAMPQLTDPNFSQTVSLICEHGEKGALGIVLNRPLSMTLSEVFEQMKIEPTDPLAAELPVLRGGPVHQDRGFV
;
A
#
# COMPACT_ATOMS: atom_id res chain seq x y z
N MET A 1 6.11 -3.97 31.95
CA MET A 1 7.52 -3.74 31.56
C MET A 1 7.51 -3.36 30.09
N LYS A 2 7.83 -2.10 29.72
CA LYS A 2 7.86 -1.66 28.31
C LYS A 2 9.14 -2.19 27.66
N GLY A 3 9.02 -3.15 26.75
CA GLY A 3 10.14 -3.60 25.92
C GLY A 3 10.57 -2.47 24.99
N GLY A 4 11.80 -1.99 25.16
CA GLY A 4 12.44 -1.02 24.27
C GLY A 4 12.85 -1.65 22.93
N GLY A 5 11.89 -2.14 22.16
CA GLY A 5 12.09 -2.48 20.75
C GLY A 5 11.72 -1.29 19.89
N THR A 6 12.63 -0.84 19.02
CA THR A 6 12.34 0.24 18.06
C THR A 6 11.21 -0.20 17.13
N SER A 7 10.01 0.39 17.29
CA SER A 7 8.92 0.19 16.33
C SER A 7 9.30 0.83 14.99
N LEU A 8 8.79 0.22 13.92
CA LEU A 8 8.99 0.69 12.54
C LEU A 8 7.73 1.37 12.02
N SER A 9 6.69 1.54 12.83
CA SER A 9 5.53 2.35 12.48
C SER A 9 5.98 3.72 11.97
N ASN A 10 5.31 4.18 10.91
CA ASN A 10 5.60 5.44 10.22
C ASN A 10 6.98 5.49 9.54
N HIS A 11 7.60 4.35 9.24
CA HIS A 11 8.82 4.26 8.44
C HIS A 11 8.55 3.70 7.06
N LEU A 12 9.42 4.08 6.11
CA LEU A 12 9.47 3.49 4.79
C LEU A 12 10.50 2.36 4.76
N LEU A 13 10.11 1.20 4.27
CA LEU A 13 11.00 0.11 3.89
C LEU A 13 11.32 0.24 2.41
N ILE A 14 12.61 0.29 2.10
CA ILE A 14 13.13 0.33 0.74
C ILE A 14 13.69 -1.04 0.41
N ALA A 15 13.14 -1.69 -0.61
CA ALA A 15 13.61 -2.99 -1.06
C ALA A 15 15.05 -2.89 -1.59
N MET A 16 15.94 -3.72 -1.04
CA MET A 16 17.29 -3.83 -1.57
C MET A 16 17.28 -4.47 -2.97
N PRO A 17 18.22 -4.12 -3.86
CA PRO A 17 18.26 -4.62 -5.24
C PRO A 17 18.30 -6.16 -5.35
N GLN A 18 18.83 -6.84 -4.35
CA GLN A 18 18.94 -8.31 -4.30
C GLN A 18 17.64 -9.00 -3.87
N LEU A 19 16.62 -8.26 -3.43
CA LEU A 19 15.35 -8.85 -3.03
C LEU A 19 14.60 -9.35 -4.27
N THR A 20 14.52 -10.67 -4.43
CA THR A 20 13.92 -11.32 -5.61
C THR A 20 12.44 -11.63 -5.46
N ASP A 21 11.84 -11.43 -4.28
CA ASP A 21 10.41 -11.68 -4.09
C ASP A 21 9.62 -10.76 -5.03
N PRO A 22 8.83 -11.32 -5.98
CA PRO A 22 8.13 -10.54 -6.97
C PRO A 22 7.09 -9.60 -6.36
N ASN A 23 6.67 -9.75 -5.11
CA ASN A 23 5.73 -8.85 -4.43
C ASN A 23 6.42 -7.59 -3.88
N PHE A 24 7.72 -7.67 -3.56
CA PHE A 24 8.45 -6.63 -2.84
C PHE A 24 9.71 -6.15 -3.56
N SER A 25 10.16 -6.82 -4.63
CA SER A 25 11.29 -6.38 -5.44
C SER A 25 11.05 -4.96 -5.96
N GLN A 26 12.07 -4.10 -5.77
CA GLN A 26 12.05 -2.68 -6.16
C GLN A 26 10.87 -1.88 -5.58
N THR A 27 10.37 -2.25 -4.40
CA THR A 27 9.26 -1.53 -3.74
C THR A 27 9.71 -0.54 -2.67
N VAL A 28 8.84 0.45 -2.44
CA VAL A 28 8.83 1.30 -1.26
C VAL A 28 7.54 0.99 -0.51
N SER A 29 7.65 0.56 0.75
CA SER A 29 6.51 0.18 1.59
C SER A 29 6.44 1.03 2.85
N LEU A 30 5.29 1.62 3.15
CA LEU A 30 5.03 2.29 4.43
C LEU A 30 4.61 1.26 5.47
N ILE A 31 5.17 1.31 6.68
CA ILE A 31 4.71 0.52 7.81
C ILE A 31 3.70 1.33 8.63
N CYS A 32 2.46 0.89 8.66
CA CYS A 32 1.37 1.51 9.40
C CYS A 32 1.40 1.08 10.87
N GLU A 33 1.59 -0.22 11.12
CA GLU A 33 1.64 -0.81 12.46
C GLU A 33 2.83 -1.76 12.57
N HIS A 34 3.56 -1.73 13.69
CA HIS A 34 4.59 -2.70 14.01
C HIS A 34 4.60 -2.99 15.52
N GLY A 35 4.39 -4.25 15.88
CA GLY A 35 4.40 -4.73 17.26
C GLY A 35 4.64 -6.23 17.36
N GLU A 36 4.39 -6.82 18.53
CA GLU A 36 4.70 -8.24 18.82
C GLU A 36 3.94 -9.24 17.93
N LYS A 37 2.81 -8.82 17.35
CA LYS A 37 1.99 -9.65 16.45
C LYS A 37 2.44 -9.58 14.97
N GLY A 38 3.44 -8.76 14.66
CA GLY A 38 3.92 -8.52 13.32
C GLY A 38 3.78 -7.06 12.89
N ALA A 39 3.76 -6.84 11.57
CA ALA A 39 3.65 -5.52 10.98
C ALA A 39 2.60 -5.47 9.87
N LEU A 40 1.90 -4.34 9.78
CA LEU A 40 1.04 -3.98 8.66
C LEU A 40 1.78 -2.94 7.82
N GLY A 41 1.88 -3.18 6.52
CA GLY A 41 2.47 -2.21 5.60
C GLY A 41 1.79 -2.19 4.24
N ILE A 42 2.00 -1.08 3.53
CA ILE A 42 1.37 -0.78 2.23
C ILE A 42 2.47 -0.38 1.25
N VAL A 43 2.52 -1.05 0.10
CA VAL A 43 3.40 -0.72 -1.04
C VAL A 43 2.89 0.53 -1.74
N LEU A 44 3.78 1.50 -1.95
CA LEU A 44 3.45 2.85 -2.45
C LEU A 44 3.80 3.08 -3.93
N ASN A 45 4.53 2.17 -4.57
CA ASN A 45 5.10 2.41 -5.90
C ASN A 45 4.81 1.31 -6.91
N ARG A 46 3.64 0.67 -6.80
CA ARG A 46 3.18 -0.36 -7.75
C ARG A 46 1.81 -0.02 -8.33
N PRO A 47 1.75 0.69 -9.47
CA PRO A 47 0.48 0.97 -10.13
C PRO A 47 -0.15 -0.31 -10.67
N LEU A 48 -1.47 -0.38 -10.57
CA LEU A 48 -2.31 -1.34 -11.28
C LEU A 48 -2.72 -0.76 -12.63
N SER A 49 -3.24 -1.61 -13.51
CA SER A 49 -3.81 -1.20 -14.80
C SER A 49 -5.20 -0.56 -14.66
N MET A 50 -5.58 -0.14 -13.45
CA MET A 50 -6.90 0.40 -13.15
C MET A 50 -6.80 1.80 -12.53
N THR A 51 -7.80 2.62 -12.78
CA THR A 51 -7.91 4.01 -12.31
C THR A 51 -8.88 4.12 -11.12
N LEU A 52 -8.80 5.23 -10.38
CA LEU A 52 -9.77 5.52 -9.32
C LEU A 52 -11.20 5.64 -9.87
N SER A 53 -11.37 6.14 -11.09
CA SER A 53 -12.67 6.23 -11.78
C SER A 53 -13.35 4.87 -11.89
N GLU A 54 -12.62 3.84 -12.33
CA GLU A 54 -13.15 2.47 -12.45
C GLU A 54 -13.56 1.90 -11.09
N VAL A 55 -12.81 2.22 -10.03
CA VAL A 55 -13.17 1.83 -8.66
C VAL A 55 -14.43 2.56 -8.18
N PHE A 56 -14.54 3.85 -8.46
CA PHE A 56 -15.72 4.63 -8.12
C PHE A 56 -16.97 4.16 -8.87
N GLU A 57 -16.85 3.80 -10.14
CA GLU A 57 -17.94 3.22 -10.93
C GLU A 57 -18.47 1.92 -10.30
N GLN A 58 -17.56 1.02 -9.88
CA GLN A 58 -17.93 -0.22 -9.18
C GLN A 58 -18.64 0.05 -7.84
N MET A 59 -18.25 1.10 -7.13
CA MET A 59 -18.87 1.51 -5.87
C MET A 59 -20.09 2.43 -6.04
N LYS A 60 -20.43 2.82 -7.28
CA LYS A 60 -21.49 3.80 -7.61
C LYS A 60 -21.28 5.14 -6.91
N ILE A 61 -20.04 5.61 -6.89
CA ILE A 61 -19.64 6.91 -6.34
C ILE A 61 -19.37 7.85 -7.51
N GLU A 62 -19.91 9.08 -7.46
CA GLU A 62 -19.56 10.12 -8.42
C GLU A 62 -18.27 10.82 -7.97
N PRO A 63 -17.21 10.86 -8.80
CA PRO A 63 -15.99 11.58 -8.46
C PRO A 63 -16.25 13.09 -8.43
N THR A 64 -15.86 13.74 -7.34
CA THR A 64 -15.95 15.21 -7.21
C THR A 64 -14.80 15.94 -7.90
N ASP A 65 -13.68 15.26 -8.10
CA ASP A 65 -12.49 15.77 -8.78
C ASP A 65 -12.15 14.85 -9.98
N PRO A 66 -12.39 15.31 -11.22
CA PRO A 66 -12.06 14.54 -12.42
C PRO A 66 -10.58 14.19 -12.54
N LEU A 67 -9.67 15.05 -12.10
CA LEU A 67 -8.23 14.80 -12.19
C LEU A 67 -7.80 13.70 -11.21
N ALA A 68 -8.37 13.70 -10.01
CA ALA A 68 -8.12 12.64 -9.04
C ALA A 68 -8.67 11.29 -9.52
N ALA A 69 -9.80 11.28 -10.23
CA ALA A 69 -10.41 10.05 -10.75
C ALA A 69 -9.53 9.35 -11.80
N GLU A 70 -8.69 10.08 -12.52
CA GLU A 70 -7.76 9.52 -13.51
C GLU A 70 -6.49 8.92 -12.88
N LEU A 71 -6.25 9.11 -11.58
CA LEU A 71 -5.07 8.58 -10.92
C LEU A 71 -5.10 7.04 -10.90
N PRO A 72 -3.93 6.39 -11.09
CA PRO A 72 -3.85 4.94 -11.02
C PRO A 72 -4.04 4.45 -9.57
N VAL A 73 -4.76 3.35 -9.43
CA VAL A 73 -4.82 2.62 -8.16
C VAL A 73 -3.49 1.90 -7.96
N LEU A 74 -3.01 1.89 -6.72
CA LEU A 74 -1.77 1.22 -6.36
C LEU A 74 -2.06 -0.13 -5.71
N ARG A 75 -1.26 -1.14 -6.06
CA ARG A 75 -1.27 -2.44 -5.39
C ARG A 75 -0.56 -2.32 -4.05
N GLY A 76 -1.32 -2.24 -2.97
CA GLY A 76 -0.80 -2.10 -1.60
C GLY A 76 -0.06 -3.33 -1.05
N GLY A 77 -0.22 -4.50 -1.65
CA GLY A 77 0.47 -5.72 -1.23
C GLY A 77 -0.17 -7.00 -1.79
N PRO A 78 0.31 -8.18 -1.37
CA PRO A 78 -0.27 -9.45 -1.79
C PRO A 78 -1.53 -9.85 -1.00
N VAL A 79 -1.77 -9.25 0.18
CA VAL A 79 -2.85 -9.65 1.11
C VAL A 79 -4.05 -8.70 0.98
N HIS A 80 -5.28 -9.23 1.15
CA HIS A 80 -6.53 -8.46 1.13
C HIS A 80 -6.69 -7.55 -0.11
N GLN A 81 -6.51 -8.12 -1.30
CA GLN A 81 -6.58 -7.40 -2.58
C GLN A 81 -8.00 -6.88 -2.91
N ASP A 82 -9.00 -7.35 -2.19
CA ASP A 82 -10.40 -6.95 -2.27
C ASP A 82 -10.73 -5.72 -1.38
N ARG A 83 -9.76 -5.22 -0.62
CA ARG A 83 -9.94 -4.07 0.27
C ARG A 83 -9.10 -2.87 -0.17
N GLY A 84 -9.75 -1.72 -0.31
CA GLY A 84 -9.09 -0.44 -0.51
C GLY A 84 -8.57 0.16 0.79
N PHE A 85 -7.41 0.80 0.73
CA PHE A 85 -6.83 1.62 1.81
C PHE A 85 -6.63 3.04 1.26
N VAL A 86 -7.04 4.04 2.04
CA VAL A 86 -6.96 5.49 1.73
C VAL A 86 -6.36 6.24 2.90
#